data_AF-A0A521PVV1-F1
#
_entry.id   AF-A0A521PVV1-F1
#
_cell.length_a   1.000
_cell.length_b   1.000
_cell.length_c   1.000
_cell.angle_alpha   90.00
_cell.angle_beta   90.00
_cell.angle_gamma   90.00
#
_symmetry.space_group_name_H-M   'P 1'
#
loop_
_entity.id
_entity.type
_entity.pdbx_description
1 polymer ?
#
loop_
_entity_poly.entity_id
_entity_poly.type
_entity_poly.pdbx_seq_one_letter_code
_entity_poly.pdbx_strand_id
1 'polypeptide(L)'
;MTRFGLNVRLAAAGAMALALAACDDRSGRVDAPEPASLADLSAMDALPYAEPARVEYQAPAQGYAWAERAYGLQRAVYDTPPDYGFDYGGVEPLAWETEDDWVMYAEPWDDGYRYYYYEPGAAYPYFVRDGDYGYGYGAGGVLVAVFDAGGRYLPADVVYRVAPMAGRYYLRGHDLRSAGDRARRIRVTEEVWARRAPRVIRTADPWLRAARNDRDWRAWRGRDQDRELRRFEPEAERRAVRARQWREHSGRRAVVALRAQDHGRPHDAEVRQPDRRRFEADRREQARQAAQERRQVARAERQRQQQVGDQRPERELRMVRDDRQRQVERRQVGRRQFEQRQRRPAEQQQAGQQAQRQPPQRQQQAQARSAEQQGRPAAGRERGPGAGRGHDKKD
;
A
#
# COMPACT_ATOMS: atom_id res chain seq x y z
N MET A 1 -39.59 30.05 53.99
CA MET A 1 -39.95 29.73 52.58
C MET A 1 -38.75 29.01 51.97
N THR A 2 -38.67 27.68 52.08
CA THR A 2 -39.03 26.66 51.05
C THR A 2 -38.26 26.84 49.73
N ARG A 3 -37.52 25.87 49.16
CA ARG A 3 -37.24 24.46 49.46
C ARG A 3 -35.94 24.04 48.74
N PHE A 4 -35.22 23.11 49.36
CA PHE A 4 -34.06 22.38 48.83
C PHE A 4 -34.46 21.42 47.70
N GLY A 5 -33.53 21.22 46.75
CA GLY A 5 -33.54 20.11 45.80
C GLY A 5 -32.13 19.56 45.62
N LEU A 6 -31.78 18.54 46.42
CA LEU A 6 -30.72 17.58 46.12
C LEU A 6 -31.09 16.82 44.83
N ASN A 7 -30.10 16.40 44.03
CA ASN A 7 -29.88 14.97 43.79
C ASN A 7 -28.61 14.66 42.98
N VAL A 8 -27.71 13.95 43.67
CA VAL A 8 -27.10 12.67 43.30
C VAL A 8 -26.14 12.62 42.10
N ARG A 9 -24.86 12.53 42.47
CA ARG A 9 -23.75 11.95 41.71
C ARG A 9 -23.96 10.44 41.56
N LEU A 10 -23.66 9.86 40.39
CA LEU A 10 -23.25 8.46 40.32
C LEU A 10 -22.25 8.23 39.19
N ALA A 11 -21.14 7.61 39.60
CA ALA A 11 -20.02 7.19 38.78
C ALA A 11 -20.41 6.06 37.83
N ALA A 12 -19.88 6.11 36.60
CA ALA A 12 -19.83 4.95 35.72
C ALA A 12 -18.40 4.37 35.78
N ALA A 13 -18.25 3.30 36.57
CA ALA A 13 -17.07 2.46 36.60
C ALA A 13 -17.13 1.43 35.47
N GLY A 14 -15.96 1.07 34.96
CA GLY A 14 -15.78 0.23 33.78
C GLY A 14 -16.22 -1.22 33.96
N ALA A 15 -16.47 -1.85 32.81
CA ALA A 15 -16.57 -3.30 32.69
C ALA A 15 -15.63 -3.74 31.57
N MET A 16 -14.54 -4.39 31.97
CA MET A 16 -13.66 -5.18 31.10
C MET A 16 -14.47 -6.35 30.54
N ALA A 17 -14.58 -6.44 29.22
CA ALA A 17 -15.05 -7.64 28.55
C ALA A 17 -13.85 -8.51 28.17
N LEU A 18 -13.62 -9.57 28.96
CA LEU A 18 -12.80 -10.71 28.56
C LEU A 18 -13.57 -11.51 27.51
N ALA A 19 -13.17 -11.38 26.24
CA ALA A 19 -13.61 -12.26 25.17
C ALA A 19 -12.78 -13.55 25.20
N LEU A 20 -13.38 -14.65 25.67
CA LEU A 20 -12.86 -15.99 25.45
C LEU A 20 -13.08 -16.35 23.99
N ALA A 21 -11.96 -16.56 23.29
CA ALA A 21 -11.90 -17.04 21.92
C ALA A 21 -12.57 -18.43 21.82
N ALA A 22 -13.55 -18.54 20.92
CA ALA A 22 -13.94 -19.83 20.36
C ALA A 22 -12.92 -20.14 19.26
N CYS A 23 -12.11 -21.17 19.47
CA CYS A 23 -11.18 -21.69 18.47
C CYS A 23 -11.97 -22.27 17.29
N ASP A 24 -12.02 -21.52 16.19
CA ASP A 24 -12.46 -22.00 14.89
C ASP A 24 -11.25 -22.65 14.20
N ASP A 25 -11.18 -23.98 14.24
CA ASP A 25 -10.05 -24.81 13.80
C ASP A 25 -10.03 -24.99 12.27
N ARG A 26 -10.34 -23.92 11.53
CA ARG A 26 -10.26 -23.84 10.05
C ARG A 26 -9.11 -22.97 9.55
N SER A 27 -8.31 -22.41 10.45
CA SER A 27 -7.04 -21.74 10.12
C SER A 27 -5.93 -22.77 9.95
N GLY A 28 -5.61 -23.14 8.72
CA GLY A 28 -4.49 -24.05 8.51
C GLY A 28 -4.09 -24.39 7.09
N ARG A 29 -4.83 -23.95 6.06
CA ARG A 29 -4.21 -23.79 4.74
C ARG A 29 -3.64 -22.38 4.70
N VAL A 30 -2.39 -22.26 5.18
CA VAL A 30 -1.50 -21.21 4.68
C VAL A 30 -1.35 -21.55 3.21
N ASP A 31 -2.18 -20.97 2.36
CA ASP A 31 -1.91 -20.99 0.93
C ASP A 31 -0.49 -20.44 0.78
N ALA A 32 0.39 -21.28 0.26
CA ALA A 32 1.74 -20.86 -0.06
C ALA A 32 1.60 -19.56 -0.88
N PRO A 33 2.33 -18.49 -0.52
CA PRO A 33 2.21 -17.23 -1.24
C PRO A 33 2.36 -17.52 -2.72
N GLU A 34 1.39 -17.05 -3.51
CA GLU A 34 1.43 -17.18 -4.97
C GLU A 34 2.84 -16.76 -5.44
N PRO A 35 3.53 -17.61 -6.22
CA PRO A 35 4.91 -17.37 -6.60
C PRO A 35 5.01 -16.01 -7.28
N ALA A 36 6.11 -15.31 -7.04
CA ALA A 36 6.41 -14.05 -7.73
C ALA A 36 6.21 -14.23 -9.24
N SER A 37 5.57 -13.26 -9.89
CA SER A 37 5.33 -13.37 -11.32
C SER A 37 6.67 -13.45 -12.06
N LEU A 38 6.69 -14.03 -13.27
CA LEU A 38 7.92 -14.06 -14.09
C LEU A 38 8.45 -12.64 -14.38
N ALA A 39 7.57 -11.64 -14.42
CA ALA A 39 7.95 -10.24 -14.55
C ALA A 39 8.71 -9.73 -13.31
N ASP A 40 8.24 -10.07 -12.11
CA ASP A 40 8.91 -9.72 -10.85
C ASP A 40 10.32 -10.33 -10.77
N LEU A 41 10.45 -11.60 -11.18
CA LEU A 41 11.75 -12.29 -11.19
C LEU A 41 12.72 -11.66 -12.19
N SER A 42 12.27 -11.37 -13.42
CA SER A 42 13.11 -10.70 -14.42
C SER A 42 13.52 -9.28 -14.00
N ALA A 43 12.66 -8.57 -13.26
CA ALA A 43 12.98 -7.25 -12.72
C ALA A 43 14.06 -7.32 -11.62
N MET A 44 14.07 -8.39 -10.83
CA MET A 44 15.08 -8.61 -9.79
C MET A 44 16.47 -8.85 -10.39
N ASP A 45 16.56 -9.57 -11.51
CA ASP A 45 17.85 -9.94 -12.14
C ASP A 45 18.61 -8.76 -12.74
N ALA A 46 17.90 -7.70 -13.17
CA ALA A 46 18.54 -6.52 -13.75
C ALA A 46 19.09 -5.55 -12.68
N LEU A 47 18.83 -5.79 -11.39
CA LEU A 47 19.33 -4.97 -10.29
C LEU A 47 20.45 -5.66 -9.53
N PRO A 48 21.47 -4.92 -9.07
CA PRO A 48 22.47 -5.46 -8.15
C PRO A 48 21.81 -6.14 -6.95
N TYR A 49 22.44 -7.23 -6.48
CA TYR A 49 21.98 -7.89 -5.27
C TYR A 49 22.02 -6.91 -4.08
N ALA A 50 20.98 -6.96 -3.26
CA ALA A 50 20.91 -6.31 -1.96
C ALA A 50 20.16 -7.25 -1.01
N GLU A 51 20.47 -7.13 0.28
CA GLU A 51 19.70 -7.82 1.31
C GLU A 51 18.22 -7.39 1.27
N PRO A 52 17.28 -8.30 1.53
CA PRO A 52 15.87 -7.93 1.65
C PRO A 52 15.67 -6.82 2.68
N ALA A 53 14.80 -5.86 2.37
CA ALA A 53 14.47 -4.79 3.31
C ALA A 53 13.87 -5.39 4.59
N ARG A 54 14.35 -4.93 5.75
CA ARG A 54 13.69 -5.27 7.02
C ARG A 54 12.27 -4.72 6.98
N VAL A 55 11.28 -5.52 7.40
CA VAL A 55 9.87 -5.11 7.39
C VAL A 55 9.41 -4.71 8.79
N GLU A 56 8.79 -3.55 8.89
CA GLU A 56 8.03 -3.10 10.06
C GLU A 56 6.69 -2.55 9.59
N TYR A 57 5.74 -3.48 9.37
CA TYR A 57 4.44 -3.14 8.79
C TYR A 57 3.69 -2.11 9.64
N GLN A 58 3.37 -0.97 9.04
CA GLN A 58 2.54 0.04 9.66
C GLN A 58 1.08 -0.08 9.21
N ALA A 59 0.16 0.27 10.10
CA ALA A 59 -1.25 0.34 9.75
C ALA A 59 -1.50 1.43 8.68
N PRO A 60 -2.52 1.28 7.82
CA PRO A 60 -2.80 2.26 6.76
C PRO A 60 -2.91 3.70 7.25
N ALA A 61 -3.43 3.91 8.47
CA ALA A 61 -3.54 5.24 9.08
C ALA A 61 -2.21 5.99 9.23
N GLN A 62 -1.09 5.26 9.30
CA GLN A 62 0.26 5.81 9.40
C GLN A 62 0.96 5.78 8.04
N GLY A 63 0.85 4.68 7.30
CA GLY A 63 1.64 4.48 6.08
C GLY A 63 1.25 5.37 4.89
N TYR A 64 0.00 5.87 4.79
CA TYR A 64 -0.40 6.78 3.70
C TYR A 64 0.41 8.09 3.69
N ALA A 65 1.06 8.49 4.79
CA ALA A 65 1.89 9.69 4.83
C ALA A 65 3.04 9.66 3.81
N TRP A 66 3.66 8.49 3.60
CA TRP A 66 4.74 8.31 2.63
C TRP A 66 4.26 8.47 1.19
N ALA A 67 3.15 7.80 0.86
CA ALA A 67 2.52 7.87 -0.46
C ALA A 67 2.02 9.29 -0.76
N GLU A 68 1.38 9.96 0.22
CA GLU A 68 0.88 11.32 0.04
C GLU A 68 2.01 12.31 -0.22
N ARG A 69 3.12 12.20 0.52
CA ARG A 69 4.29 13.06 0.32
C ARG A 69 4.89 12.87 -1.08
N ALA A 70 5.05 11.63 -1.52
CA ALA A 70 5.53 11.31 -2.87
C ALA A 70 4.54 11.81 -3.96
N TYR A 71 3.23 11.66 -3.74
CA TYR A 71 2.20 12.20 -4.59
C TYR A 71 2.26 13.74 -4.68
N GLY A 72 2.41 14.43 -3.55
CA GLY A 72 2.52 15.88 -3.46
C GLY A 72 3.73 16.40 -4.25
N LEU A 73 4.90 15.83 -4.01
CA LEU A 73 6.13 16.17 -4.73
C LEU A 73 5.98 15.90 -6.24
N GLN A 74 5.52 14.72 -6.63
CA GLN A 74 5.35 14.39 -8.05
C GLN A 74 4.36 15.33 -8.73
N ARG A 75 3.21 15.60 -8.12
CA ARG A 75 2.19 16.52 -8.65
C ARG A 75 2.76 17.91 -8.90
N ALA A 76 3.67 18.37 -8.06
CA ALA A 76 4.27 19.70 -8.18
C ALA A 76 5.22 19.83 -9.37
N VAL A 77 5.84 18.73 -9.83
CA VAL A 77 6.95 18.81 -10.80
C VAL A 77 6.73 18.04 -12.11
N TYR A 78 5.88 16.99 -12.14
CA TYR A 78 5.84 16.01 -13.23
C TYR A 78 5.46 16.55 -14.61
N ASP A 79 4.70 17.64 -14.68
CA ASP A 79 4.26 18.26 -15.95
C ASP A 79 5.21 19.35 -16.44
N THR A 80 6.37 19.49 -15.78
CA THR A 80 7.41 20.45 -16.14
C THR A 80 8.70 19.75 -16.58
N PRO A 81 9.53 20.42 -17.42
CA PRO A 81 10.85 19.89 -17.73
C PRO A 81 11.65 19.63 -16.45
N PRO A 82 12.40 18.52 -16.38
CA PRO A 82 13.37 18.28 -15.31
C PRO A 82 14.43 19.39 -15.30
N ASP A 83 15.09 19.55 -14.15
CA ASP A 83 16.12 20.56 -13.99
C ASP A 83 17.42 20.12 -14.66
N TYR A 84 17.69 18.82 -14.63
CA TYR A 84 18.77 18.18 -15.37
C TYR A 84 18.49 16.69 -15.58
N GLY A 85 19.26 16.09 -16.47
CA GLY A 85 19.52 14.66 -16.49
C GLY A 85 20.96 14.39 -16.11
N PHE A 86 21.33 13.14 -15.92
CA PHE A 86 22.71 12.73 -15.64
C PHE A 86 22.95 11.31 -16.15
N ASP A 87 24.21 10.94 -16.37
CA ASP A 87 24.56 9.57 -16.75
C ASP A 87 24.64 8.67 -15.52
N TYR A 88 24.04 7.48 -15.61
CA TYR A 88 24.13 6.47 -14.57
C TYR A 88 23.98 5.07 -15.17
N GLY A 89 25.08 4.33 -15.28
CA GLY A 89 25.04 2.95 -15.76
C GLY A 89 24.52 2.81 -17.19
N GLY A 90 24.80 3.77 -18.08
CA GLY A 90 24.38 3.76 -19.48
C GLY A 90 22.92 4.16 -19.73
N VAL A 91 22.20 4.58 -18.68
CA VAL A 91 20.90 5.25 -18.80
C VAL A 91 21.02 6.71 -18.38
N GLU A 92 20.03 7.52 -18.77
CA GLU A 92 19.98 8.94 -18.42
C GLU A 92 18.74 9.25 -17.56
N PRO A 93 18.84 9.11 -16.22
CA PRO A 93 17.82 9.53 -15.30
C PRO A 93 17.53 11.04 -15.39
N LEU A 94 16.28 11.40 -15.10
CA LEU A 94 15.82 12.78 -15.02
C LEU A 94 15.67 13.20 -13.57
N ALA A 95 16.05 14.44 -13.25
CA ALA A 95 15.99 14.99 -11.89
C ALA A 95 15.11 16.24 -11.82
N TRP A 96 14.28 16.29 -10.78
CA TRP A 96 13.58 17.50 -10.35
C TRP A 96 14.01 17.81 -8.91
N GLU A 97 14.47 19.04 -8.69
CA GLU A 97 14.84 19.57 -7.38
C GLU A 97 13.88 20.72 -7.02
N THR A 98 13.38 20.73 -5.80
CA THR A 98 12.60 21.86 -5.28
C THR A 98 13.53 22.91 -4.66
N GLU A 99 13.00 24.09 -4.34
CA GLU A 99 13.80 25.15 -3.69
C GLU A 99 14.28 24.76 -2.27
N ASP A 100 13.53 23.90 -1.63
CA ASP A 100 13.74 23.35 -0.30
C ASP A 100 14.38 21.95 -0.34
N ASP A 101 15.19 21.68 -1.38
CA ASP A 101 16.05 20.49 -1.54
C ASP A 101 15.35 19.12 -1.60
N TRP A 102 14.03 19.07 -1.84
CA TRP A 102 13.38 17.81 -2.18
C TRP A 102 13.81 17.38 -3.57
N VAL A 103 14.03 16.08 -3.74
CA VAL A 103 14.47 15.56 -5.02
C VAL A 103 13.60 14.40 -5.45
N MET A 104 13.24 14.41 -6.73
CA MET A 104 12.63 13.27 -7.41
C MET A 104 13.51 12.89 -8.60
N TYR A 105 13.89 11.61 -8.68
CA TYR A 105 14.49 11.05 -9.87
C TYR A 105 13.49 10.19 -10.64
N ALA A 106 13.55 10.24 -11.97
CA ALA A 106 12.89 9.27 -12.85
C ALA A 106 13.96 8.51 -13.64
N GLU A 107 14.18 7.26 -13.27
CA GLU A 107 15.07 6.31 -13.94
C GLU A 107 14.31 5.60 -15.07
N PRO A 108 14.81 5.64 -16.32
CA PRO A 108 14.22 4.84 -17.39
C PRO A 108 14.21 3.36 -17.03
N TRP A 109 13.04 2.73 -17.12
CA TRP A 109 12.86 1.30 -16.87
C TRP A 109 11.83 0.74 -17.84
N ASP A 110 12.18 -0.32 -18.56
CA ASP A 110 11.36 -0.95 -19.61
C ASP A 110 10.76 0.08 -20.60
N ASP A 111 9.43 0.23 -20.65
CA ASP A 111 8.69 1.20 -21.46
C ASP A 111 8.23 2.46 -20.68
N GLY A 112 8.55 2.52 -19.38
CA GLY A 112 8.14 3.55 -18.43
C GLY A 112 9.31 4.14 -17.64
N TYR A 113 9.10 4.40 -16.37
CA TYR A 113 10.04 5.00 -15.44
C TYR A 113 9.84 4.44 -14.04
N ARG A 114 10.93 4.22 -13.31
CA ARG A 114 10.92 4.06 -11.87
C ARG A 114 11.25 5.41 -11.21
N TYR A 115 10.55 5.74 -10.14
CA TYR A 115 10.67 7.02 -9.47
C TYR A 115 11.23 6.84 -8.06
N TYR A 116 12.14 7.72 -7.69
CA TYR A 116 12.79 7.73 -6.37
C TYR A 116 12.60 9.10 -5.75
N TYR A 117 12.17 9.14 -4.50
CA TYR A 117 11.79 10.37 -3.81
C TYR A 117 12.64 10.54 -2.55
N TYR A 118 13.26 11.70 -2.40
CA TYR A 118 14.22 12.01 -1.35
C TYR A 118 13.75 13.20 -0.53
N GLU A 119 13.95 13.09 0.78
CA GLU A 119 13.83 14.24 1.67
C GLU A 119 15.07 15.14 1.52
N PRO A 120 14.98 16.40 1.97
CA PRO A 120 16.11 17.33 1.93
C PRO A 120 17.35 16.74 2.61
N GLY A 121 18.47 16.71 1.87
CA GLY A 121 19.75 16.17 2.33
C GLY A 121 19.81 14.65 2.52
N ALA A 122 18.74 13.90 2.22
CA ALA A 122 18.73 12.46 2.39
C ALA A 122 19.55 11.75 1.30
N ALA A 123 20.48 10.88 1.73
CA ALA A 123 21.25 10.03 0.82
C ALA A 123 20.42 8.85 0.26
N TYR A 124 19.31 8.51 0.92
CA TYR A 124 18.46 7.36 0.58
C TYR A 124 17.03 7.83 0.31
N PRO A 125 16.28 7.12 -0.56
CA PRO A 125 14.89 7.47 -0.83
C PRO A 125 14.00 7.14 0.38
N TYR A 126 13.02 8.01 0.67
CA TYR A 126 11.94 7.68 1.61
C TYR A 126 10.81 6.92 0.91
N PHE A 127 10.70 7.06 -0.42
CA PHE A 127 9.72 6.37 -1.23
C PHE A 127 10.32 5.97 -2.57
N VAL A 128 9.94 4.80 -3.10
CA VAL A 128 10.26 4.38 -4.47
C VAL A 128 8.98 3.89 -5.14
N ARG A 129 8.81 4.15 -6.43
CA ARG A 129 7.64 3.74 -7.21
C ARG A 129 8.06 3.15 -8.53
N ASP A 130 7.56 1.96 -8.86
CA ASP A 130 7.69 1.37 -10.18
C ASP A 130 6.31 1.28 -10.89
N GLY A 131 6.18 0.39 -11.87
CA GLY A 131 4.93 0.20 -12.62
C GLY A 131 3.82 -0.46 -11.82
N ASP A 132 4.17 -1.25 -10.79
CA ASP A 132 3.27 -2.16 -10.10
C ASP A 132 3.04 -1.76 -8.64
N TYR A 133 4.07 -1.19 -8.00
CA TYR A 133 4.10 -0.90 -6.57
C TYR A 133 4.71 0.46 -6.22
N GLY A 134 4.30 0.96 -5.06
CA GLY A 134 4.98 2.02 -4.32
C GLY A 134 5.49 1.48 -2.97
N TYR A 135 6.72 1.83 -2.59
CA TYR A 135 7.44 1.32 -1.43
C TYR A 135 7.81 2.47 -0.51
N GLY A 136 7.27 2.49 0.71
CA GLY A 136 7.62 3.47 1.74
C GLY A 136 8.67 2.94 2.70
N TYR A 137 9.72 3.72 2.91
CA TYR A 137 10.84 3.39 3.78
C TYR A 137 10.86 4.29 5.03
N GLY A 138 10.98 3.66 6.19
CA GLY A 138 11.32 4.32 7.44
C GLY A 138 12.83 4.51 7.58
N ALA A 139 13.27 4.79 8.81
CA ALA A 139 14.68 4.94 9.13
C ALA A 139 15.47 3.66 8.78
N GLY A 140 16.66 3.83 8.21
CA GLY A 140 17.57 2.71 7.88
C GLY A 140 17.06 1.74 6.81
N GLY A 141 16.11 2.16 5.97
CA GLY A 141 15.61 1.33 4.87
C GLY A 141 14.58 0.29 5.28
N VAL A 142 13.99 0.43 6.47
CA VAL A 142 12.90 -0.44 6.92
C VAL A 142 11.67 -0.21 6.04
N LEU A 143 11.17 -1.26 5.40
CA LEU A 143 9.95 -1.23 4.61
C LEU A 143 8.74 -1.15 5.55
N VAL A 144 8.01 -0.04 5.50
CA VAL A 144 6.88 0.25 6.41
C VAL A 144 5.52 0.19 5.74
N ALA A 145 5.47 0.45 4.43
CA ALA A 145 4.24 0.53 3.65
C ALA A 145 4.48 0.10 2.20
N VAL A 146 3.51 -0.61 1.61
CA VAL A 146 3.48 -0.92 0.17
C VAL A 146 2.11 -0.59 -0.39
N PHE A 147 2.10 -0.03 -1.58
CA PHE A 147 0.91 0.36 -2.33
C PHE A 147 0.93 -0.36 -3.68
N ASP A 148 -0.22 -0.73 -4.22
CA ASP A 148 -0.27 -1.10 -5.64
C ASP A 148 -0.28 0.15 -6.56
N ALA A 149 -0.20 -0.07 -7.87
CA ALA A 149 -0.31 0.97 -8.89
C ALA A 149 -1.62 1.79 -8.81
N GLY A 150 -2.67 1.22 -8.20
CA GLY A 150 -3.95 1.86 -7.91
C GLY A 150 -3.96 2.68 -6.63
N GLY A 151 -2.84 2.78 -5.91
CA GLY A 151 -2.68 3.53 -4.67
C GLY A 151 -3.31 2.88 -3.45
N ARG A 152 -3.78 1.63 -3.58
CA ARG A 152 -4.37 0.89 -2.46
C ARG A 152 -3.25 0.38 -1.57
N TYR A 153 -3.41 0.60 -0.26
CA TYR A 153 -2.53 0.06 0.76
C TYR A 153 -2.59 -1.47 0.79
N LEU A 154 -1.44 -2.13 0.74
CA LEU A 154 -1.35 -3.59 0.67
C LEU A 154 -1.20 -4.23 2.06
N PRO A 155 -1.75 -5.45 2.25
CA PRO A 155 -1.65 -6.16 3.53
C PRO A 155 -0.22 -6.65 3.80
N ALA A 156 0.05 -6.95 5.08
CA ALA A 156 1.38 -7.29 5.57
C ALA A 156 2.03 -8.48 4.82
N ASP A 157 1.27 -9.51 4.47
CA ASP A 157 1.79 -10.68 3.73
C ASP A 157 2.39 -10.29 2.38
N VAL A 158 1.80 -9.32 1.68
CA VAL A 158 2.34 -8.77 0.44
C VAL A 158 3.60 -7.95 0.71
N VAL A 159 3.62 -7.15 1.78
CA VAL A 159 4.80 -6.37 2.19
C VAL A 159 6.01 -7.27 2.43
N TYR A 160 5.84 -8.39 3.14
CA TYR A 160 6.92 -9.36 3.36
C TYR A 160 7.40 -9.99 2.05
N ARG A 161 6.50 -10.29 1.12
CA ARG A 161 6.83 -10.91 -0.17
C ARG A 161 7.67 -9.99 -1.07
N VAL A 162 7.39 -8.70 -1.06
CA VAL A 162 8.10 -7.73 -1.92
C VAL A 162 9.37 -7.15 -1.26
N ALA A 163 9.65 -7.52 -0.01
CA ALA A 163 10.82 -7.05 0.74
C ALA A 163 12.17 -7.28 0.02
N PRO A 164 12.41 -8.41 -0.68
CA PRO A 164 13.62 -8.59 -1.48
C PRO A 164 13.79 -7.53 -2.60
N MET A 165 12.71 -7.20 -3.30
CA MET A 165 12.73 -6.16 -4.33
C MET A 165 12.93 -4.77 -3.71
N ALA A 166 12.23 -4.49 -2.61
CA ALA A 166 12.34 -3.23 -1.89
C ALA A 166 13.78 -2.95 -1.42
N GLY A 167 14.49 -3.97 -0.92
CA GLY A 167 15.90 -3.84 -0.53
C GLY A 167 16.79 -3.40 -1.70
N ARG A 168 16.59 -3.99 -2.88
CA ARG A 168 17.33 -3.61 -4.10
C ARG A 168 17.00 -2.21 -4.57
N TYR A 169 15.74 -1.80 -4.52
CA TYR A 169 15.33 -0.43 -4.85
C TYR A 169 15.88 0.60 -3.87
N TYR A 170 15.91 0.29 -2.58
CA TYR A 170 16.49 1.17 -1.57
C TYR A 170 17.98 1.43 -1.83
N LEU A 171 18.75 0.37 -2.10
CA LEU A 171 20.17 0.48 -2.45
C LEU A 171 20.38 1.18 -3.80
N ARG A 172 19.60 0.82 -4.83
CA ARG A 172 19.65 1.47 -6.15
C ARG A 172 19.38 2.97 -6.04
N GLY A 173 18.43 3.37 -5.20
CA GLY A 173 18.14 4.78 -4.93
C GLY A 173 19.31 5.51 -4.27
N HIS A 174 20.03 4.87 -3.35
CA HIS A 174 21.24 5.45 -2.77
C HIS A 174 22.34 5.66 -3.81
N ASP A 175 22.57 4.66 -4.66
CA ASP A 175 23.59 4.74 -5.70
C ASP A 175 23.24 5.80 -6.74
N LEU A 176 21.95 5.89 -7.10
CA LEU A 176 21.41 6.90 -8.00
C LEU A 176 21.60 8.32 -7.42
N ARG A 177 21.37 8.50 -6.11
CA ARG A 177 21.61 9.78 -5.41
C ARG A 177 23.09 10.15 -5.41
N SER A 178 23.93 9.20 -5.03
CA SER A 178 25.39 9.36 -5.03
C SER A 178 25.93 9.66 -6.43
N ALA A 179 25.32 9.11 -7.48
CA ALA A 179 25.66 9.42 -8.86
C ALA A 179 25.17 10.81 -9.26
N GLY A 180 23.91 11.17 -8.99
CA GLY A 180 23.34 12.47 -9.30
C GLY A 180 24.10 13.64 -8.66
N ASP A 181 24.59 13.45 -7.42
CA ASP A 181 25.36 14.46 -6.69
C ASP A 181 26.77 14.68 -7.27
N ARG A 182 27.37 13.66 -7.92
CA ARG A 182 28.74 13.71 -8.46
C ARG A 182 28.80 13.88 -9.97
N ALA A 183 27.75 13.47 -10.68
CA ALA A 183 27.71 13.44 -12.13
C ALA A 183 27.60 14.86 -12.71
N ARG A 184 28.10 15.01 -13.93
CA ARG A 184 27.87 16.22 -14.71
C ARG A 184 26.38 16.36 -15.00
N ARG A 185 25.78 17.47 -14.55
CA ARG A 185 24.40 17.82 -14.89
C ARG A 185 24.26 18.05 -16.40
N ILE A 186 23.44 17.24 -17.05
CA ILE A 186 23.10 17.32 -18.46
C ILE A 186 21.85 18.19 -18.59
N ARG A 187 21.94 19.26 -19.38
CA ARG A 187 20.79 20.12 -19.63
C ARG A 187 19.74 19.37 -20.45
N VAL A 188 18.51 19.32 -19.94
CA VAL A 188 17.36 18.81 -20.70
C VAL A 188 16.76 19.95 -21.50
N THR A 189 16.99 19.95 -22.82
CA THR A 189 16.42 20.96 -23.72
C THR A 189 14.92 20.76 -23.88
N GLU A 190 14.24 21.79 -24.39
CA GLU A 190 12.82 21.71 -24.68
C GLU A 190 12.48 20.61 -25.69
N GLU A 191 13.33 20.37 -26.70
CA GLU A 191 13.13 19.29 -27.66
C GLU A 191 13.30 17.91 -27.02
N VAL A 192 14.31 17.75 -26.16
CA VAL A 192 14.50 16.49 -25.42
C VAL A 192 13.29 16.24 -24.53
N TRP A 193 12.84 17.27 -23.81
CA TRP A 193 11.66 17.16 -22.96
C TRP A 193 10.40 16.86 -23.76
N ALA A 194 10.14 17.54 -24.88
CA ALA A 194 8.97 17.27 -25.72
C ALA A 194 8.89 15.81 -26.19
N ARG A 195 10.04 15.14 -26.39
CA ARG A 195 10.08 13.71 -26.71
C ARG A 195 9.85 12.80 -25.51
N ARG A 196 10.36 13.16 -24.32
CA ARG A 196 10.28 12.33 -23.10
C ARG A 196 9.00 12.53 -22.30
N ALA A 197 8.43 13.73 -22.32
CA ALA A 197 7.27 14.12 -21.52
C ALA A 197 6.09 13.15 -21.66
N PRO A 198 5.69 12.70 -22.87
CA PRO A 198 4.57 11.75 -22.99
C PRO A 198 4.79 10.44 -22.22
N ARG A 199 6.02 9.92 -22.20
CA ARG A 199 6.36 8.69 -21.45
C ARG A 199 6.37 8.95 -19.94
N VAL A 200 6.97 10.06 -19.50
CA VAL A 200 6.99 10.46 -18.07
C VAL A 200 5.57 10.65 -17.55
N ILE A 201 4.73 11.40 -18.29
CA ILE A 201 3.33 11.67 -17.91
C ILE A 201 2.53 10.37 -17.90
N ARG A 202 2.62 9.53 -18.95
CA ARG A 202 1.93 8.23 -19.01
C ARG A 202 2.26 7.34 -17.81
N THR A 203 3.52 7.33 -17.38
CA THR A 203 3.97 6.52 -16.24
C THR A 203 3.54 7.13 -14.89
N ALA A 204 3.46 8.46 -14.78
CA ALA A 204 3.00 9.16 -13.58
C ALA A 204 1.47 9.06 -13.38
N ASP A 205 0.73 9.07 -14.48
CA ASP A 205 -0.71 9.25 -14.51
C ASP A 205 -1.54 8.26 -13.67
N PRO A 206 -1.26 6.93 -13.70
CA PRO A 206 -1.98 5.98 -12.86
C PRO A 206 -1.88 6.30 -11.37
N TRP A 207 -0.68 6.62 -10.89
CA TRP A 207 -0.42 7.00 -9.50
C TRP A 207 -1.10 8.31 -9.12
N LEU A 208 -1.03 9.33 -9.98
CA LEU A 208 -1.69 10.60 -9.74
C LEU A 208 -3.22 10.45 -9.69
N ARG A 209 -3.80 9.57 -10.53
CA ARG A 209 -5.23 9.25 -10.48
C ARG A 209 -5.60 8.43 -9.25
N ALA A 210 -4.78 7.46 -8.88
CA ALA A 210 -4.95 6.63 -7.69
C ALA A 210 -5.12 7.49 -6.44
N ALA A 211 -4.18 8.42 -6.19
CA ALA A 211 -4.25 9.35 -5.06
C ALA A 211 -5.52 10.22 -5.03
N ARG A 212 -6.12 10.50 -6.20
CA ARG A 212 -7.37 11.27 -6.30
C ARG A 212 -8.63 10.43 -6.14
N ASN A 213 -8.59 9.16 -6.54
CA ASN A 213 -9.79 8.35 -6.67
C ASN A 213 -9.96 7.37 -5.51
N ASP A 214 -8.85 6.83 -4.98
CA ASP A 214 -8.89 5.86 -3.90
C ASP A 214 -9.63 6.42 -2.69
N ARG A 215 -10.54 5.61 -2.14
CA ARG A 215 -11.43 6.03 -1.07
C ARG A 215 -10.67 6.16 0.26
N ASP A 216 -9.81 5.21 0.56
CA ASP A 216 -9.15 5.10 1.85
C ASP A 216 -8.03 6.13 1.96
N TRP A 217 -7.29 6.34 0.86
CA TRP A 217 -6.30 7.40 0.75
C TRP A 217 -6.95 8.78 0.89
N ARG A 218 -8.07 9.05 0.19
CA ARG A 218 -8.80 10.33 0.38
C ARG A 218 -9.34 10.49 1.79
N ALA A 219 -9.87 9.43 2.40
CA ALA A 219 -10.36 9.48 3.77
C ALA A 219 -9.21 9.78 4.76
N TRP A 220 -8.02 9.20 4.53
CA TRP A 220 -6.82 9.54 5.28
C TRP A 220 -6.41 11.00 5.06
N ARG A 221 -6.35 11.48 3.82
CA ARG A 221 -5.98 12.86 3.47
C ARG A 221 -6.89 13.88 4.16
N GLY A 222 -8.20 13.62 4.19
CA GLY A 222 -9.15 14.47 4.88
C GLY A 222 -8.92 14.57 6.39
N ARG A 223 -8.41 13.49 7.03
CA ARG A 223 -8.01 13.52 8.45
C ARG A 223 -6.67 14.23 8.67
N ASP A 224 -5.74 14.06 7.75
CA ASP A 224 -4.44 14.76 7.75
C ASP A 224 -4.58 16.25 7.39
N GLN A 225 -5.76 16.64 6.90
CA GLN A 225 -6.10 17.98 6.45
C GLN A 225 -5.16 18.45 5.34
N ASP A 226 -4.78 17.61 4.38
CA ASP A 226 -3.90 18.00 3.27
C ASP A 226 -2.51 18.54 3.68
N ARG A 227 -1.99 18.21 4.88
CA ARG A 227 -0.72 18.77 5.37
C ARG A 227 0.45 18.50 4.41
N GLU A 228 0.58 17.25 3.94
CA GLU A 228 1.67 16.90 3.02
C GLU A 228 1.50 17.56 1.63
N LEU A 229 0.27 17.86 1.18
CA LEU A 229 0.06 18.56 -0.09
C LEU A 229 0.41 20.04 0.00
N ARG A 230 0.01 20.70 1.08
CA ARG A 230 0.32 22.13 1.30
C ARG A 230 1.81 22.39 1.33
N ARG A 231 2.62 21.43 1.78
CA ARG A 231 4.09 21.51 1.74
C ARG A 231 4.62 21.84 0.33
N PHE A 232 4.01 21.27 -0.71
CA PHE A 232 4.49 21.40 -2.08
C PHE A 232 3.68 22.41 -2.92
N GLU A 233 2.76 23.17 -2.30
CA GLU A 233 2.00 24.22 -3.00
C GLU A 233 2.90 25.32 -3.59
N PRO A 234 3.88 25.89 -2.84
CA PRO A 234 4.77 26.90 -3.41
C PRO A 234 5.54 26.40 -4.63
N GLU A 235 6.05 25.18 -4.56
CA GLU A 235 6.74 24.52 -5.67
C GLU A 235 5.81 24.35 -6.88
N ALA A 236 4.58 23.86 -6.65
CA ALA A 236 3.59 23.67 -7.70
C ALA A 236 3.22 25.00 -8.40
N GLU A 237 3.08 26.09 -7.64
CA GLU A 237 2.80 27.42 -8.18
C GLU A 237 3.95 27.94 -9.04
N ARG A 238 5.18 27.82 -8.55
CA ARG A 238 6.39 28.18 -9.29
C ARG A 238 6.48 27.43 -10.61
N ARG A 239 6.29 26.11 -10.56
CA ARG A 239 6.36 25.20 -11.70
C ARG A 239 5.21 25.43 -12.70
N ALA A 240 4.03 25.82 -12.24
CA ALA A 240 2.89 26.11 -13.11
C ALA A 240 3.17 27.25 -14.10
N VAL A 241 3.96 28.26 -13.70
CA VAL A 241 4.39 29.34 -14.62
C VAL A 241 5.27 28.77 -15.74
N ARG A 242 6.30 27.98 -15.39
CA ARG A 242 7.22 27.33 -16.34
C ARG A 242 6.48 26.35 -17.25
N ALA A 243 5.51 25.61 -16.71
CA ALA A 243 4.67 24.68 -17.46
C ALA A 243 3.83 25.42 -18.52
N ARG A 244 3.22 26.56 -18.18
CA ARG A 244 2.47 27.40 -19.12
C ARG A 244 3.37 27.93 -20.25
N GLN A 245 4.52 28.50 -19.90
CA GLN A 245 5.48 29.01 -20.88
C GLN A 245 5.92 27.91 -21.85
N TRP A 246 6.24 26.72 -21.34
CA TRP A 246 6.61 25.58 -22.16
C TRP A 246 5.47 25.12 -23.08
N ARG A 247 4.24 25.03 -22.58
CA ARG A 247 3.06 24.65 -23.39
C ARG A 247 2.80 25.67 -24.50
N GLU A 248 2.92 26.96 -24.21
CA GLU A 248 2.79 28.02 -25.22
C GLU A 248 3.89 27.92 -26.29
N HIS A 249 5.14 27.71 -25.89
CA HIS A 249 6.27 27.60 -26.82
C HIS A 249 6.16 26.34 -27.71
N SER A 250 5.82 25.21 -27.09
CA SER A 250 5.61 23.92 -27.78
C SER A 250 4.41 23.97 -28.72
N GLY A 251 3.30 24.58 -28.29
CA GLY A 251 2.11 24.79 -29.11
C GLY A 251 2.39 25.66 -30.34
N ARG A 252 3.15 26.76 -30.17
CA ARG A 252 3.58 27.60 -31.31
C ARG A 252 4.44 26.83 -32.31
N ARG A 253 5.39 26.00 -31.85
CA ARG A 253 6.22 25.16 -32.74
C ARG A 253 5.41 24.11 -33.48
N ALA A 254 4.42 23.49 -32.83
CA ALA A 254 3.51 22.55 -33.49
C ALA A 254 2.70 23.24 -34.61
N VAL A 255 2.21 24.47 -34.37
CA VAL A 255 1.48 25.26 -35.38
C VAL A 255 2.39 25.71 -36.54
N VAL A 256 3.63 26.12 -36.26
CA VAL A 256 4.61 26.51 -37.30
C VAL A 256 5.01 25.30 -38.14
N ALA A 257 5.22 24.13 -37.54
CA ALA A 257 5.52 22.89 -38.27
C ALA A 257 4.36 22.49 -39.21
N LEU A 258 3.11 22.67 -38.77
CA LEU A 258 1.92 22.45 -39.60
C LEU A 258 1.84 23.46 -40.77
N ARG A 259 2.13 24.75 -40.53
CA ARG A 259 2.14 25.78 -41.59
C ARG A 259 3.30 25.66 -42.58
N ALA A 260 4.47 25.22 -42.13
CA ALA A 260 5.62 24.97 -43.00
C ALA A 260 5.37 23.78 -43.95
N GLN A 261 4.58 22.80 -43.53
CA GLN A 261 4.09 21.72 -44.42
C GLN A 261 3.03 22.22 -45.41
N ASP A 262 2.32 23.31 -45.10
CA ASP A 262 1.24 23.87 -45.91
C ASP A 262 1.73 24.92 -46.94
N HIS A 263 2.86 25.59 -46.66
CA HIS A 263 3.42 26.62 -47.55
C HIS A 263 4.68 26.21 -48.32
N GLY A 264 5.12 24.96 -48.16
CA GLY A 264 6.33 24.40 -48.78
C GLY A 264 6.07 23.37 -49.89
N ARG A 265 4.93 23.42 -50.58
CA ARG A 265 4.72 22.65 -51.82
C ARG A 265 4.92 23.53 -53.04
N PRO A 266 6.14 23.56 -53.63
CA PRO A 266 6.28 23.93 -55.02
C PRO A 266 5.52 22.91 -55.88
N HIS A 267 4.88 23.42 -56.92
CA HIS A 267 3.91 22.72 -57.76
C HIS A 267 4.53 21.70 -58.74
N ASP A 268 5.79 21.32 -58.53
CA ASP A 268 6.59 20.50 -59.44
C ASP A 268 7.17 19.27 -58.73
N ALA A 269 6.42 18.17 -58.71
CA ALA A 269 6.97 16.82 -58.54
C ALA A 269 5.91 15.78 -58.92
N GLU A 270 5.79 15.54 -60.22
CA GLU A 270 5.28 14.29 -60.79
C GLU A 270 6.31 13.17 -60.57
N VAL A 271 6.73 12.92 -59.32
CA VAL A 271 7.61 11.81 -58.95
C VAL A 271 7.23 11.30 -57.55
N ARG A 272 6.80 10.04 -57.50
CA ARG A 272 6.44 9.20 -56.33
C ARG A 272 5.06 9.44 -55.66
N GLN A 273 3.98 9.17 -56.41
CA GLN A 273 2.64 8.89 -55.85
C GLN A 273 2.38 7.48 -55.22
N PRO A 274 3.23 6.42 -55.32
CA PRO A 274 2.84 5.12 -54.77
C PRO A 274 2.92 5.02 -53.24
N ASP A 275 3.83 5.73 -52.56
CA ASP A 275 4.01 5.58 -51.10
C ASP A 275 2.94 6.27 -50.26
N ARG A 276 2.37 7.38 -50.72
CA ARG A 276 1.26 8.03 -50.01
C ARG A 276 -0.01 7.20 -50.02
N ARG A 277 -0.31 6.54 -51.14
CA ARG A 277 -1.47 5.65 -51.23
C ARG A 277 -1.31 4.42 -50.34
N ARG A 278 -0.09 3.89 -50.19
CA ARG A 278 0.21 2.80 -49.24
C ARG A 278 0.05 3.27 -47.80
N PHE A 279 0.65 4.39 -47.42
CA PHE A 279 0.54 4.91 -46.06
C PHE A 279 -0.90 5.27 -45.66
N GLU A 280 -1.69 5.81 -46.59
CA GLU A 280 -3.12 6.07 -46.36
C GLU A 280 -3.95 4.79 -46.32
N ALA A 281 -3.60 3.76 -47.09
CA ALA A 281 -4.24 2.45 -47.02
C ALA A 281 -3.97 1.76 -45.68
N ASP A 282 -2.70 1.74 -45.24
CA ASP A 282 -2.29 1.16 -43.96
C ASP A 282 -2.98 1.87 -42.78
N ARG A 283 -3.06 3.21 -42.83
CA ARG A 283 -3.76 3.99 -41.81
C ARG A 283 -5.27 3.71 -41.79
N ARG A 284 -5.89 3.51 -42.95
CA ARG A 284 -7.32 3.12 -43.05
C ARG A 284 -7.54 1.70 -42.53
N GLU A 285 -6.60 0.80 -42.76
CA GLU A 285 -6.66 -0.58 -42.27
C GLU A 285 -6.52 -0.63 -40.74
N GLN A 286 -5.52 0.06 -40.18
CA GLN A 286 -5.37 0.19 -38.73
C GLN A 286 -6.60 0.81 -38.06
N ALA A 287 -7.18 1.85 -38.67
CA ALA A 287 -8.41 2.46 -38.17
C ALA A 287 -9.60 1.50 -38.20
N ARG A 288 -9.70 0.63 -39.21
CA ARG A 288 -10.74 -0.41 -39.31
C ARG A 288 -10.54 -1.49 -38.26
N GLN A 289 -9.31 -1.95 -38.04
CA GLN A 289 -8.99 -2.94 -37.00
C GLN A 289 -9.33 -2.40 -35.60
N ALA A 290 -8.88 -1.18 -35.26
CA ALA A 290 -9.20 -0.55 -33.99
C ALA A 290 -10.72 -0.35 -33.79
N ALA A 291 -11.45 -0.01 -34.85
CA ALA A 291 -12.91 0.11 -34.79
C ALA A 291 -13.61 -1.25 -34.59
N GLN A 292 -13.07 -2.33 -35.17
CA GLN A 292 -13.57 -3.69 -34.95
C GLN A 292 -13.32 -4.16 -33.52
N GLU A 293 -12.11 -3.95 -32.97
CA GLU A 293 -11.79 -4.28 -31.59
C GLU A 293 -12.71 -3.54 -30.61
N ARG A 294 -12.92 -2.23 -30.80
CA ARG A 294 -13.87 -1.47 -29.98
C ARG A 294 -15.29 -2.02 -30.04
N ARG A 295 -15.73 -2.49 -31.21
CA ARG A 295 -17.05 -3.14 -31.35
C ARG A 295 -17.09 -4.49 -30.64
N GLN A 296 -16.01 -5.27 -30.64
CA GLN A 296 -15.93 -6.54 -29.93
C GLN A 296 -15.96 -6.32 -28.40
N VAL A 297 -15.16 -5.38 -27.90
CA VAL A 297 -15.16 -5.01 -26.47
C VAL A 297 -16.55 -4.51 -26.04
N ALA A 298 -17.16 -3.61 -26.80
CA ALA A 298 -18.51 -3.11 -26.50
C ALA A 298 -19.59 -4.22 -26.54
N ARG A 299 -19.44 -5.25 -27.39
CA ARG A 299 -20.33 -6.42 -27.39
C ARG A 299 -20.10 -7.30 -26.17
N ALA A 300 -18.85 -7.56 -25.81
CA ALA A 300 -18.50 -8.34 -24.62
C ALA A 300 -18.99 -7.66 -23.33
N GLU A 301 -18.88 -6.32 -23.23
CA GLU A 301 -19.42 -5.56 -22.11
C GLU A 301 -20.94 -5.64 -22.03
N ARG A 302 -21.66 -5.52 -23.15
CA ARG A 302 -23.13 -5.69 -23.17
C ARG A 302 -23.55 -7.09 -22.75
N GLN A 303 -22.84 -8.13 -23.18
CA GLN A 303 -23.10 -9.51 -22.75
C GLN A 303 -22.87 -9.68 -21.24
N ARG A 304 -21.78 -9.11 -20.68
CA ARG A 304 -21.54 -9.11 -19.24
C ARG A 304 -22.63 -8.38 -18.47
N GLN A 305 -23.10 -7.23 -18.96
CA GLN A 305 -24.18 -6.48 -18.32
C GLN A 305 -25.52 -7.25 -18.34
N GLN A 306 -25.82 -7.97 -19.43
CA GLN A 306 -27.01 -8.83 -19.49
C GLN A 306 -26.91 -10.01 -18.51
N GLN A 307 -25.75 -10.66 -18.40
CA GLN A 307 -25.55 -11.75 -17.43
C GLN A 307 -25.67 -11.30 -15.96
N VAL A 308 -25.27 -10.07 -15.65
CA VAL A 308 -25.42 -9.51 -14.29
C VAL A 308 -26.87 -9.11 -13.99
N GLY A 309 -27.64 -8.72 -15.01
CA GLY A 309 -29.07 -8.40 -14.89
C GLY A 309 -29.91 -9.60 -14.42
N ASP A 310 -29.64 -10.78 -14.97
CA ASP A 310 -30.40 -12.00 -14.66
C ASP A 310 -30.04 -12.62 -13.29
N GLN A 311 -28.87 -12.30 -12.72
CA GLN A 311 -28.43 -12.84 -11.42
C GLN A 311 -28.87 -12.01 -10.20
N ARG A 312 -29.39 -10.79 -10.40
CA ARG A 312 -29.88 -9.93 -9.31
C ARG A 312 -31.07 -10.53 -8.53
N PRO A 313 -32.14 -11.04 -9.16
CA PRO A 313 -33.28 -11.58 -8.41
C PRO A 313 -32.91 -12.84 -7.60
N GLU A 314 -32.00 -13.68 -8.09
CA GLU A 314 -31.56 -14.88 -7.34
C GLU A 314 -30.71 -14.54 -6.11
N ARG A 315 -29.82 -13.54 -6.21
CA ARG A 315 -29.02 -13.10 -5.06
C ARG A 315 -29.88 -12.49 -3.96
N GLU A 316 -30.90 -11.71 -4.34
CA GLU A 316 -31.83 -11.11 -3.39
C GLU A 316 -32.69 -12.17 -2.68
N LEU A 317 -33.18 -13.17 -3.43
CA LEU A 317 -33.90 -14.32 -2.85
C LEU A 317 -33.03 -15.17 -1.90
N ARG A 318 -31.75 -15.37 -2.20
CA ARG A 318 -30.82 -16.08 -1.29
C ARG A 318 -30.58 -15.28 -0.01
N MET A 319 -30.40 -13.97 -0.12
CA MET A 319 -30.17 -13.10 1.04
C MET A 319 -31.37 -13.11 2.00
N VAL A 320 -32.59 -13.05 1.47
CA VAL A 320 -33.83 -13.13 2.27
C VAL A 320 -33.99 -14.50 2.95
N ARG A 321 -33.58 -15.60 2.31
CA ARG A 321 -33.58 -16.94 2.94
C ARG A 321 -32.58 -17.03 4.09
N ASP A 322 -31.36 -16.54 3.88
CA ASP A 322 -30.29 -16.59 4.89
C ASP A 322 -30.66 -15.76 6.13
N ASP A 323 -31.24 -14.57 5.93
CA ASP A 323 -31.70 -13.73 7.05
C ASP A 323 -32.82 -14.39 7.86
N ARG A 324 -33.77 -15.04 7.17
CA ARG A 324 -34.85 -15.78 7.86
C ARG A 324 -34.28 -16.94 8.67
N GLN A 325 -33.27 -17.63 8.17
CA GLN A 325 -32.61 -18.74 8.86
C GLN A 325 -31.84 -18.27 10.10
N ARG A 326 -31.08 -17.17 9.99
CA ARG A 326 -30.40 -16.53 11.13
C ARG A 326 -31.38 -16.08 12.21
N GLN A 327 -32.57 -15.60 11.82
CA GLN A 327 -33.58 -15.17 12.78
C GLN A 327 -34.17 -16.36 13.58
N VAL A 328 -34.32 -17.52 12.94
CA VAL A 328 -34.75 -18.76 13.63
C VAL A 328 -33.68 -19.25 14.60
N GLU A 329 -32.41 -19.26 14.20
CA GLU A 329 -31.31 -19.66 15.09
C GLU A 329 -31.22 -18.77 16.33
N ARG A 330 -31.33 -17.45 16.17
CA ARG A 330 -31.33 -16.51 17.30
C ARG A 330 -32.45 -16.79 18.29
N ARG A 331 -33.65 -17.16 17.81
CA ARG A 331 -34.77 -17.54 18.68
C ARG A 331 -34.51 -18.84 19.44
N GLN A 332 -33.89 -19.84 18.81
CA GLN A 332 -33.55 -21.10 19.47
C GLN A 332 -32.48 -20.93 20.55
N VAL A 333 -31.42 -20.16 20.26
CA VAL A 333 -30.37 -19.85 21.24
C VAL A 333 -30.93 -19.09 22.44
N GLY A 334 -31.79 -18.10 22.21
CA GLY A 334 -32.48 -17.37 23.27
C GLY A 334 -33.32 -18.28 24.18
N ARG A 335 -34.06 -19.24 23.60
CA ARG A 335 -34.89 -20.19 24.35
C ARG A 335 -34.05 -21.11 25.24
N ARG A 336 -32.92 -21.63 24.73
CA ARG A 336 -31.99 -22.48 25.51
C ARG A 336 -31.35 -21.71 26.67
N GLN A 337 -30.92 -20.46 26.44
CA GLN A 337 -30.35 -19.64 27.50
C GLN A 337 -31.37 -19.33 28.61
N PHE A 338 -32.63 -19.10 28.24
CA PHE A 338 -33.70 -18.86 29.20
C PHE A 338 -33.98 -20.10 30.06
N GLU A 339 -34.09 -21.29 29.44
CA GLU A 339 -34.27 -22.56 30.16
C GLU A 339 -33.09 -22.86 31.11
N GLN A 340 -31.86 -22.58 30.68
CA GLN A 340 -30.66 -22.79 31.52
C GLN A 340 -30.62 -21.84 32.71
N ARG A 341 -31.08 -20.60 32.56
CA ARG A 341 -31.22 -19.64 33.67
C ARG A 341 -32.28 -20.08 34.69
N GLN A 342 -33.35 -20.75 34.25
CA GLN A 342 -34.37 -21.26 35.17
C GLN A 342 -33.92 -22.50 35.97
N ARG A 343 -33.00 -23.31 35.43
CA ARG A 343 -32.53 -24.53 36.12
C ARG A 343 -31.46 -24.28 37.20
N ARG A 344 -30.61 -23.27 37.02
CA ARG A 344 -29.52 -22.94 37.95
C ARG A 344 -29.93 -22.73 39.43
N PRO A 345 -31.04 -22.04 39.75
CA PRO A 345 -31.45 -21.84 41.14
C PRO A 345 -31.86 -23.16 41.84
N ALA A 346 -32.48 -24.09 41.11
CA ALA A 346 -32.90 -25.38 41.65
C ALA A 346 -31.70 -26.31 41.93
N GLU A 347 -30.70 -26.31 41.04
CA GLU A 347 -29.47 -27.07 41.23
C GLU A 347 -28.62 -26.54 42.40
N GLN A 348 -28.53 -25.21 42.57
CA GLN A 348 -27.83 -24.60 43.71
C GLN A 348 -28.48 -24.94 45.06
N GLN A 349 -29.82 -25.00 45.12
CA GLN A 349 -30.53 -25.40 46.34
C GLN A 349 -30.29 -26.87 46.69
N GLN A 350 -30.26 -27.78 45.70
CA GLN A 350 -29.96 -29.19 45.94
C GLN A 350 -28.51 -29.42 46.37
N ALA A 351 -27.55 -28.73 45.74
CA ALA A 351 -26.13 -28.83 46.11
C ALA A 351 -25.87 -28.32 47.54
N GLY A 352 -26.55 -27.24 47.97
CA GLY A 352 -26.46 -26.73 49.34
C GLY A 352 -26.96 -27.70 50.41
N GLN A 353 -28.04 -28.42 50.13
CA GLN A 353 -28.59 -29.43 51.05
C GLN A 353 -27.71 -30.68 51.17
N GLN A 354 -27.03 -31.08 50.09
CA GLN A 354 -26.07 -32.20 50.15
C GLN A 354 -24.78 -31.85 50.89
N ALA A 355 -24.30 -30.60 50.76
CA ALA A 355 -23.11 -30.14 51.47
C ALA A 355 -23.28 -30.09 53.00
N GLN A 356 -24.49 -29.83 53.51
CA GLN A 356 -24.79 -29.85 54.95
C GLN A 356 -24.91 -31.26 55.55
N ARG A 357 -24.97 -32.32 54.72
CA ARG A 357 -25.11 -33.72 55.19
C ARG A 357 -23.80 -34.51 55.24
N GLN A 358 -22.64 -33.90 54.94
CA GLN A 358 -21.35 -34.59 55.09
C GLN A 358 -20.72 -34.32 56.48
N PRO A 359 -20.57 -35.35 57.34
CA PRO A 359 -19.98 -35.21 58.67
C PRO A 359 -18.45 -34.96 58.63
N PRO A 360 -17.81 -34.59 59.76
CA PRO A 360 -16.47 -33.97 59.82
C PRO A 360 -15.28 -34.94 59.63
N GLN A 361 -15.31 -35.78 58.59
CA GLN A 361 -14.23 -36.72 58.29
C GLN A 361 -13.06 -36.09 57.51
N ARG A 362 -13.32 -35.01 56.75
CA ARG A 362 -12.26 -34.31 55.98
C ARG A 362 -11.27 -33.55 56.87
N GLN A 363 -11.67 -33.13 58.06
CA GLN A 363 -10.78 -32.42 58.99
C GLN A 363 -9.72 -33.36 59.60
N GLN A 364 -10.05 -34.64 59.81
CA GLN A 364 -9.11 -35.64 60.32
C GLN A 364 -8.06 -36.06 59.27
N GLN A 365 -8.44 -36.18 57.99
CA GLN A 365 -7.48 -36.48 56.92
C GLN A 365 -6.50 -35.34 56.62
N ALA A 366 -6.91 -34.07 56.84
CA ALA A 366 -6.01 -32.94 56.69
C ALA A 366 -4.94 -32.90 57.80
N GLN A 367 -5.28 -33.28 59.03
CA GLN A 367 -4.32 -33.35 60.14
C GLN A 367 -3.31 -34.49 59.99
N ALA A 368 -3.72 -35.64 59.44
CA ALA A 368 -2.82 -36.77 59.19
C ALA A 368 -1.73 -36.45 58.14
N ARG A 369 -2.08 -35.70 57.08
CA ARG A 369 -1.12 -35.33 56.01
C ARG A 369 -0.07 -34.32 56.47
N SER A 370 -0.41 -33.46 57.43
CA SER A 370 0.51 -32.47 58.00
C SER A 370 1.60 -33.14 58.87
N ALA A 371 1.25 -34.23 59.56
CA ALA A 371 2.22 -34.99 60.37
C ALA A 371 3.22 -35.77 59.51
N GLU A 372 2.81 -36.24 58.32
CA GLU A 372 3.67 -36.98 57.40
C GLU A 372 4.73 -36.11 56.68
N GLN A 373 4.45 -34.82 56.47
CA GLN A 373 5.40 -33.92 55.82
C GLN A 373 6.54 -33.43 56.75
N GLN A 374 6.36 -33.50 58.07
CA GLN A 374 7.40 -33.05 59.02
C GLN A 374 8.50 -34.10 59.28
N GLY A 375 8.35 -35.34 58.81
CA GLY A 375 9.26 -36.46 59.11
C GLY A 375 10.34 -36.78 58.06
N ARG A 376 10.48 -36.01 56.97
CA ARG A 376 11.43 -36.34 55.88
C ARG A 376 12.79 -35.61 56.07
N PRO A 377 13.89 -36.32 56.42
CA PRO A 377 15.21 -35.71 56.53
C PRO A 377 15.77 -35.34 55.15
N ALA A 378 16.29 -34.13 55.05
CA ALA A 378 16.94 -33.59 53.87
C ALA A 378 18.33 -34.21 53.67
N ALA A 379 18.42 -35.19 52.78
CA ALA A 379 19.69 -35.75 52.32
C ALA A 379 20.15 -35.04 51.03
N GLY A 380 21.26 -34.32 51.16
CA GLY A 380 22.33 -34.10 50.18
C GLY A 380 21.96 -33.88 48.71
N ARG A 381 22.18 -32.66 48.21
CA ARG A 381 22.59 -32.48 46.82
C ARG A 381 23.74 -31.50 46.72
N GLU A 382 24.85 -32.07 46.27
CA GLU A 382 26.16 -31.48 46.17
C GLU A 382 26.27 -30.39 45.11
N ARG A 383 27.23 -29.51 45.42
CA ARG A 383 27.87 -28.46 44.64
C ARG A 383 28.30 -28.87 43.22
N GLY A 384 28.20 -27.92 42.31
CA GLY A 384 29.09 -27.80 41.14
C GLY A 384 29.16 -26.34 40.66
N PRO A 385 30.31 -25.67 40.71
CA PRO A 385 30.49 -24.34 40.12
C PRO A 385 31.14 -24.47 38.73
N GLY A 386 30.45 -23.98 37.70
CA GLY A 386 30.97 -23.87 36.34
C GLY A 386 31.28 -22.42 35.99
N ALA A 387 32.56 -22.11 35.88
CA ALA A 387 33.12 -20.82 35.48
C ALA A 387 33.35 -20.72 33.96
N GLY A 388 33.40 -19.49 33.45
CA GLY A 388 33.87 -19.08 32.11
C GLY A 388 33.18 -17.76 31.75
N ARG A 389 33.76 -16.55 31.83
CA ARG A 389 35.06 -15.96 31.42
C ARG A 389 35.34 -16.02 29.92
N GLY A 390 35.39 -14.82 29.30
CA GLY A 390 35.90 -14.50 27.96
C GLY A 390 35.15 -13.29 27.39
N HIS A 391 35.53 -12.03 27.67
CA HIS A 391 36.53 -11.23 26.93
C HIS A 391 36.33 -11.28 25.41
N ASP A 392 35.95 -10.17 24.77
CA ASP A 392 36.97 -9.36 24.10
C ASP A 392 36.52 -7.91 23.80
N LYS A 393 37.51 -7.04 23.77
CA LYS A 393 37.51 -5.60 23.45
C LYS A 393 38.29 -5.43 22.12
N LYS A 394 38.26 -4.21 21.56
CA LYS A 394 39.09 -3.65 20.48
C LYS A 394 38.53 -3.80 19.06
N ASP A 395 38.61 -2.81 18.17
CA ASP A 395 39.18 -1.45 18.17
C ASP A 395 38.27 -0.55 17.31
#